data_AF-A0A0F9MKA8-F1
#
_entry.id   AF-A0A0F9MKA8-F1
#
_cell.length_a   1.000
_cell.length_b   1.000
_cell.length_c   1.000
_cell.angle_alpha   90.00
_cell.angle_beta   90.00
_cell.angle_gamma   90.00
#
_symmetry.space_group_name_H-M   'P 1'
#
loop_
_entity.id
_entity.type
_entity.pdbx_description
1 polymer ?
#
loop_
_entity_poly.entity_id
_entity_poly.type
_entity_poly.pdbx_seq_one_letter_code
_entity_poly.pdbx_strand_id
1 'polypeptide(L)'
;EGIYDVTDKIFCTMTAHHLINENANHGLKGLAEKYLNVVSITYEHASTCGFDHPMFLEYACNDATWTYALMRIFNKKIYDLGVNRLFFEVEMPFQFVLMDMEINGVQVNRDKLEELRIKASAIRLELMQKLYKMLNLGYSLQADMFTGDIELVSKHKLSDNNIRKELERRGLKSPYMTKGGKDGKNKKMSVGKETMTHLAGDEFVDEVIKYKIVDKLLGSFIEPMPGHLDDDGRVRSSWWNIGTKTGRLSCSKPNMQQNPKVNPLLPFDYKEIFEAPKGKKLLSVDYKGQELRLLAIISRDPTLLNAFRKKYDLHLLTANYVFELGIKEEQLIESHKNYKELKKKYDHERHIGKNGYNFPIIYGTTAYGIAKNTGVSEDVAQTGIDRFFNAYPEVRRAIQRCSTFLNENWHVRSLTKRRRRLDPGEKKSHRQAFNFLIQGLAADLIRCACNNLRKIINEHPEWGLKIIMIIHDEIVLEINEDMVEKARPFIVDVMENAMPKLPLKMSVEIGVGSTYSSAK
;
A
#
# COMPACT_ATOMS: atom_id res chain seq x y z
N GLU A 1 -12.25 0.35 -32.67
CA GLU A 1 -13.37 1.23 -32.29
C GLU A 1 -13.74 0.91 -30.85
N GLY A 2 -13.42 1.81 -29.91
CA GLY A 2 -13.66 1.57 -28.50
C GLY A 2 -15.17 1.59 -28.18
N ILE A 3 -15.58 0.85 -27.16
CA ILE A 3 -16.92 0.99 -26.59
C ILE A 3 -16.92 2.33 -25.83
N TYR A 4 -17.39 3.40 -26.49
CA TYR A 4 -17.42 4.75 -25.91
C TYR A 4 -18.70 5.04 -25.11
N ASP A 5 -19.68 4.14 -25.14
CA ASP A 5 -20.98 4.32 -24.49
C ASP A 5 -21.22 3.22 -23.46
N VAL A 6 -20.59 3.38 -22.29
CA VAL A 6 -20.85 2.53 -21.13
C VAL A 6 -21.75 3.31 -20.18
N THR A 7 -23.01 2.88 -20.07
CA THR A 7 -23.97 3.51 -19.14
C THR A 7 -23.46 3.37 -17.70
N ASP A 8 -23.72 4.33 -16.83
CA ASP A 8 -23.36 4.25 -15.39
C ASP A 8 -24.07 3.10 -14.64
N LYS A 9 -25.07 2.46 -15.26
CA LYS A 9 -25.86 1.36 -14.68
C LYS A 9 -25.26 0.00 -15.03
N ILE A 10 -24.06 -0.28 -14.52
CA ILE A 10 -23.41 -1.58 -14.68
C ILE A 10 -23.61 -2.52 -13.48
N PHE A 11 -23.57 -3.82 -13.74
CA PHE A 11 -23.49 -4.85 -12.71
C PHE A 11 -22.31 -5.78 -13.01
N CYS A 12 -21.28 -5.73 -12.20
CA CYS A 12 -20.14 -6.66 -12.30
C CYS A 12 -20.35 -7.87 -11.39
N THR A 13 -20.58 -9.04 -11.98
CA THR A 13 -20.79 -10.31 -11.27
C THR A 13 -19.60 -10.71 -10.41
N MET A 14 -18.39 -10.45 -10.90
CA MET A 14 -17.13 -10.71 -10.19
C MET A 14 -17.03 -9.88 -8.90
N THR A 15 -17.26 -8.56 -8.99
CA THR A 15 -17.28 -7.66 -7.82
C THR A 15 -18.43 -7.98 -6.87
N ALA A 16 -19.62 -8.32 -7.40
CA ALA A 16 -20.75 -8.74 -6.58
C ALA A 16 -20.42 -10.00 -5.78
N HIS A 17 -19.80 -10.99 -6.43
CA HIS A 17 -19.41 -12.22 -5.76
C HIS A 17 -18.30 -12.02 -4.73
N HIS A 18 -17.34 -11.10 -4.96
CA HIS A 18 -16.33 -10.74 -3.95
C HIS A 18 -16.98 -10.20 -2.67
N LEU A 19 -18.00 -9.34 -2.77
CA LEU A 19 -18.76 -8.86 -1.61
C LEU A 19 -19.58 -9.99 -0.93
N ILE A 20 -20.09 -10.94 -1.72
CA ILE A 20 -20.83 -12.09 -1.20
C ILE A 20 -19.88 -13.03 -0.45
N ASN A 21 -18.72 -13.35 -1.02
CA ASN A 21 -17.72 -14.27 -0.46
C ASN A 21 -16.30 -13.91 -0.90
N GLU A 22 -15.58 -13.16 -0.06
CA GLU A 22 -14.26 -12.63 -0.33
C GLU A 22 -13.11 -13.66 -0.21
N ASN A 23 -13.42 -14.88 0.21
CA ASN A 23 -12.43 -15.97 0.32
C ASN A 23 -12.43 -16.91 -0.89
N ALA A 24 -13.45 -16.85 -1.76
CA ALA A 24 -13.60 -17.75 -2.90
C ALA A 24 -12.81 -17.26 -4.13
N ASN A 25 -12.69 -18.12 -5.15
CA ASN A 25 -12.34 -17.67 -6.49
C ASN A 25 -13.56 -16.93 -7.11
N HIS A 26 -13.31 -15.94 -7.96
CA HIS A 26 -14.35 -15.07 -8.55
C HIS A 26 -14.41 -15.17 -10.08
N GLY A 27 -13.66 -16.09 -10.69
CA GLY A 27 -13.70 -16.32 -12.12
C GLY A 27 -15.06 -16.84 -12.60
N LEU A 28 -15.53 -16.30 -13.73
CA LEU A 28 -16.86 -16.58 -14.28
C LEU A 28 -17.15 -18.08 -14.42
N LYS A 29 -16.20 -18.84 -14.97
CA LYS A 29 -16.33 -20.29 -15.24
C LYS A 29 -16.63 -21.09 -13.97
N GLY A 30 -15.80 -20.93 -12.92
CA GLY A 30 -16.02 -21.60 -11.64
C GLY A 30 -17.27 -21.12 -10.90
N LEU A 31 -17.73 -19.88 -11.13
CA LEU A 31 -19.01 -19.40 -10.61
C LEU A 31 -20.19 -20.01 -11.36
N ALA A 32 -20.11 -20.12 -12.69
CA ALA A 32 -21.15 -20.71 -13.52
C ALA A 32 -21.34 -22.19 -13.16
N GLU A 33 -20.26 -22.97 -13.06
CA GLU A 33 -20.30 -24.36 -12.62
C GLU A 33 -20.97 -24.50 -11.24
N LYS A 34 -20.58 -23.65 -10.29
CA LYS A 34 -21.08 -23.71 -8.91
C LYS A 34 -22.56 -23.31 -8.75
N TYR A 35 -23.00 -22.25 -9.44
CA TYR A 35 -24.33 -21.66 -9.22
C TYR A 35 -25.35 -22.04 -10.27
N LEU A 36 -24.92 -22.47 -11.47
CA LEU A 36 -25.79 -22.82 -12.59
C LEU A 36 -25.72 -24.30 -12.96
N ASN A 37 -24.81 -25.09 -12.36
CA ASN A 37 -24.58 -26.51 -12.67
C ASN A 37 -24.30 -26.77 -14.16
N VAL A 38 -23.54 -25.86 -14.80
CA VAL A 38 -23.09 -25.99 -16.20
C VAL A 38 -21.68 -26.55 -16.27
N VAL A 39 -21.30 -27.17 -17.39
CA VAL A 39 -19.91 -27.54 -17.68
C VAL A 39 -19.27 -26.42 -18.49
N SER A 40 -18.08 -25.98 -18.08
CA SER A 40 -17.39 -24.89 -18.72
C SER A 40 -16.14 -25.35 -19.48
N ILE A 41 -15.81 -24.65 -20.57
CA ILE A 41 -14.54 -24.84 -21.29
C ILE A 41 -13.65 -23.61 -21.08
N THR A 42 -12.33 -23.82 -21.15
CA THR A 42 -11.36 -22.74 -20.96
C THR A 42 -11.19 -21.92 -22.22
N TYR A 43 -10.70 -20.68 -22.07
CA TYR A 43 -10.37 -19.83 -23.21
C TYR A 43 -9.30 -20.47 -24.11
N GLU A 44 -8.28 -21.07 -23.50
CA GLU A 44 -7.19 -21.73 -24.21
C GLU A 44 -7.72 -22.87 -25.07
N HIS A 45 -8.71 -23.63 -24.58
CA HIS A 45 -9.31 -24.69 -25.37
C HIS A 45 -10.23 -24.17 -26.47
N ALA A 46 -11.00 -23.11 -26.22
CA ALA A 46 -11.91 -22.56 -27.22
C ALA A 46 -11.17 -21.85 -28.36
N SER A 47 -10.08 -21.14 -28.03
CA SER A 47 -9.34 -20.28 -28.96
C SER A 47 -8.48 -21.05 -29.99
N THR A 48 -8.15 -22.32 -29.74
CA THR A 48 -7.33 -23.13 -30.67
C THR A 48 -8.03 -23.40 -32.00
N CYS A 49 -9.36 -23.37 -32.04
CA CYS A 49 -10.14 -23.63 -33.25
C CYS A 49 -10.38 -22.38 -34.11
N GLY A 50 -9.93 -21.20 -33.67
CA GLY A 50 -10.17 -19.92 -34.34
C GLY A 50 -11.48 -19.25 -33.88
N PHE A 51 -11.54 -17.92 -34.01
CA PHE A 51 -12.62 -17.09 -33.44
C PHE A 51 -13.96 -17.23 -34.16
N ASP A 52 -13.96 -17.62 -35.44
CA ASP A 52 -15.19 -17.84 -36.23
C ASP A 52 -15.74 -19.26 -36.07
N HIS A 53 -15.03 -20.13 -35.35
CA HIS A 53 -15.44 -21.52 -35.19
C HIS A 53 -16.67 -21.63 -34.26
N PRO A 54 -17.66 -22.50 -34.56
CA PRO A 54 -18.87 -22.63 -33.76
C PRO A 54 -18.63 -22.82 -32.25
N MET A 55 -17.58 -23.56 -31.88
CA MET A 55 -17.18 -23.73 -30.48
C MET A 55 -16.77 -22.42 -29.79
N PHE A 56 -16.04 -21.52 -30.48
CA PHE A 56 -15.66 -20.23 -29.90
C PHE A 56 -16.87 -19.30 -29.77
N LEU A 57 -17.76 -19.32 -30.77
CA LEU A 57 -19.02 -18.59 -30.70
C LEU A 57 -19.90 -19.09 -29.53
N GLU A 58 -20.01 -20.41 -29.35
CA GLU A 58 -20.72 -21.01 -28.22
C GLU A 58 -20.08 -20.61 -26.88
N TYR A 59 -18.74 -20.62 -26.80
CA TYR A 59 -18.01 -20.14 -25.63
C TYR A 59 -18.37 -18.68 -25.28
N ALA A 60 -18.36 -17.79 -26.27
CA ALA A 60 -18.67 -16.37 -26.08
C ALA A 60 -20.14 -16.15 -25.69
N CYS A 61 -21.07 -16.86 -26.35
CA CYS A 61 -22.51 -16.85 -26.01
C CYS A 61 -22.76 -17.35 -24.59
N ASN A 62 -22.05 -18.40 -24.17
CA ASN A 62 -22.12 -18.93 -22.82
C ASN A 62 -21.64 -17.92 -21.79
N ASP A 63 -20.55 -17.17 -22.04
CA ASP A 63 -20.08 -16.15 -21.12
C ASP A 63 -21.09 -15.01 -20.91
N ALA A 64 -21.74 -14.55 -21.98
CA ALA A 64 -22.83 -13.58 -21.87
C ALA A 64 -24.03 -14.14 -21.09
N THR A 65 -24.46 -15.36 -21.43
CA THR A 65 -25.63 -16.03 -20.84
C THR A 65 -25.42 -16.30 -19.35
N TRP A 66 -24.28 -16.87 -18.98
CA TRP A 66 -23.95 -17.18 -17.59
C TRP A 66 -23.76 -15.92 -16.77
N THR A 67 -23.13 -14.87 -17.33
CA THR A 67 -23.01 -13.59 -16.64
C THR A 67 -24.38 -13.00 -16.29
N TYR A 68 -25.33 -13.01 -17.23
CA TYR A 68 -26.69 -12.53 -16.97
C TYR A 68 -27.42 -13.38 -15.92
N ALA A 69 -27.32 -14.71 -16.00
CA ALA A 69 -27.93 -15.60 -15.01
C ALA A 69 -27.35 -15.41 -13.60
N LEU A 70 -26.02 -15.31 -13.49
CA LEU A 70 -25.33 -15.03 -12.22
C LEU A 70 -25.67 -13.65 -11.68
N MET A 71 -25.80 -12.63 -12.53
CA MET A 71 -26.23 -11.29 -12.11
C MET A 71 -27.56 -11.35 -11.38
N ARG A 72 -28.56 -12.08 -11.89
CA ARG A 72 -29.87 -12.22 -11.23
C ARG A 72 -29.75 -12.85 -9.84
N ILE A 73 -28.93 -13.90 -9.71
CA ILE A 73 -28.69 -14.59 -8.44
C ILE A 73 -27.96 -13.68 -7.44
N PHE A 74 -26.88 -13.04 -7.89
CA PHE A 74 -26.03 -12.22 -7.04
C PHE A 74 -26.70 -10.92 -6.64
N ASN A 75 -27.49 -10.31 -7.53
CA ASN A 75 -28.25 -9.10 -7.21
C ASN A 75 -29.17 -9.35 -6.00
N LYS A 76 -29.95 -10.44 -6.00
CA LYS A 76 -30.77 -10.82 -4.84
C LYS A 76 -29.92 -10.96 -3.56
N LYS A 77 -28.81 -11.69 -3.63
CA LYS A 77 -27.90 -11.87 -2.49
C LYS A 77 -27.31 -10.56 -1.97
N ILE A 78 -27.00 -9.60 -2.85
CA ILE A 78 -26.48 -8.28 -2.46
C ILE A 78 -27.48 -7.52 -1.59
N TYR A 79 -28.78 -7.58 -1.94
CA TYR A 79 -29.86 -7.03 -1.12
C TYR A 79 -30.05 -7.81 0.19
N ASP A 80 -30.10 -9.14 0.13
CA ASP A 80 -30.27 -10.00 1.32
C ASP A 80 -29.15 -9.77 2.36
N LEU A 81 -27.93 -9.49 1.89
CA LEU A 81 -26.77 -9.20 2.75
C LEU A 81 -26.71 -7.75 3.25
N GLY A 82 -27.56 -6.85 2.72
CA GLY A 82 -27.59 -5.43 3.04
C GLY A 82 -26.37 -4.65 2.58
N VAL A 83 -25.69 -5.10 1.50
CA VAL A 83 -24.48 -4.46 0.95
C VAL A 83 -24.76 -3.75 -0.38
N ASN A 84 -26.03 -3.58 -0.74
CA ASN A 84 -26.47 -2.92 -1.97
C ASN A 84 -25.93 -1.48 -2.11
N ARG A 85 -25.89 -0.69 -1.04
CA ARG A 85 -25.28 0.65 -1.09
C ARG A 85 -23.78 0.59 -1.39
N LEU A 86 -23.03 -0.25 -0.69
CA LEU A 86 -21.61 -0.45 -0.96
C LEU A 86 -21.38 -0.88 -2.41
N PHE A 87 -22.21 -1.78 -2.92
CA PHE A 87 -22.10 -2.27 -4.29
C PHE A 87 -22.40 -1.18 -5.32
N PHE A 88 -23.59 -0.57 -5.27
CA PHE A 88 -24.05 0.36 -6.30
C PHE A 88 -23.53 1.78 -6.16
N GLU A 89 -23.29 2.28 -4.94
CA GLU A 89 -22.86 3.66 -4.71
C GLU A 89 -21.33 3.80 -4.65
N VAL A 90 -20.60 2.71 -4.37
CA VAL A 90 -19.13 2.73 -4.21
C VAL A 90 -18.44 1.86 -5.25
N GLU A 91 -18.71 0.55 -5.28
CA GLU A 91 -17.93 -0.40 -6.09
C GLU A 91 -18.18 -0.29 -7.59
N MET A 92 -19.44 -0.12 -8.03
CA MET A 92 -19.78 0.00 -9.45
C MET A 92 -19.24 1.30 -10.07
N PRO A 93 -19.46 2.49 -9.48
CA PRO A 93 -18.90 3.72 -10.02
C PRO A 93 -17.37 3.70 -10.04
N PHE A 94 -16.76 3.02 -9.07
CA PHE A 94 -15.32 2.89 -8.97
C PHE A 94 -14.70 2.03 -10.09
N GLN A 95 -15.48 1.16 -10.76
CA GLN A 95 -14.98 0.46 -11.95
C GLN A 95 -14.57 1.44 -13.05
N PHE A 96 -15.32 2.55 -13.20
CA PHE A 96 -15.00 3.57 -14.19
C PHE A 96 -13.77 4.39 -13.81
N VAL A 97 -13.55 4.63 -12.52
CA VAL A 97 -12.29 5.23 -12.04
C VAL A 97 -11.10 4.35 -12.43
N LEU A 98 -11.21 3.02 -12.24
CA LEU A 98 -10.14 2.09 -12.61
C LEU A 98 -9.89 2.10 -14.11
N MET A 99 -10.96 2.05 -14.92
CA MET A 99 -10.87 2.16 -16.37
C MET A 99 -10.17 3.45 -16.80
N ASP A 100 -10.60 4.61 -16.27
CA ASP A 100 -10.01 5.90 -16.59
C ASP A 100 -8.53 5.96 -16.18
N MET A 101 -8.20 5.43 -15.00
CA MET A 101 -6.82 5.39 -14.50
C MET A 101 -5.91 4.50 -15.36
N GLU A 102 -6.40 3.34 -15.79
CA GLU A 102 -5.67 2.44 -16.70
C GLU A 102 -5.48 3.05 -18.09
N ILE A 103 -6.50 3.70 -18.66
CA ILE A 103 -6.40 4.40 -19.95
C ILE A 103 -5.44 5.58 -19.85
N ASN A 104 -5.55 6.36 -18.77
CA ASN A 104 -4.73 7.54 -18.56
C ASN A 104 -3.26 7.15 -18.43
N GLY A 105 -2.91 6.15 -17.63
CA GLY A 105 -1.51 5.79 -17.35
C GLY A 105 -0.69 6.92 -16.74
N VAL A 106 0.60 6.69 -16.54
CA VAL A 106 1.53 7.64 -15.91
C VAL A 106 2.70 7.91 -16.85
N GLN A 107 2.99 9.18 -17.13
CA GLN A 107 4.12 9.54 -18.00
C GLN A 107 5.46 9.23 -17.33
N VAL A 108 6.36 8.62 -18.09
CA VAL A 108 7.75 8.40 -17.67
C VAL A 108 8.70 9.17 -18.57
N ASN A 109 9.63 9.90 -17.97
CA ASN A 109 10.75 10.53 -18.65
C ASN A 109 11.81 9.47 -18.98
N ARG A 110 11.95 9.15 -20.27
CA ARG A 110 12.90 8.12 -20.74
C ARG A 110 14.36 8.53 -20.49
N ASP A 111 14.69 9.81 -20.67
CA ASP A 111 16.05 10.30 -20.50
C ASP A 111 16.48 10.23 -19.02
N LYS A 112 15.61 10.66 -18.10
CA LYS A 112 15.86 10.54 -16.65
C LYS A 112 15.92 9.09 -16.20
N LEU A 113 15.11 8.20 -16.79
CA LEU A 113 15.17 6.78 -16.49
C LEU A 113 16.53 6.19 -16.86
N GLU A 114 17.07 6.56 -18.03
CA GLU A 114 18.38 6.11 -18.47
C GLU A 114 19.52 6.73 -17.64
N GLU A 115 19.43 8.03 -17.33
CA GLU A 115 20.36 8.69 -16.42
C GLU A 115 20.39 8.01 -15.05
N LEU A 116 19.22 7.66 -14.52
CA LEU A 116 19.06 6.94 -13.27
C LEU A 116 19.66 5.52 -13.35
N ARG A 117 19.47 4.81 -14.48
CA ARG A 117 20.07 3.50 -14.73
C ARG A 117 21.60 3.58 -14.67
N ILE A 118 22.20 4.52 -15.38
CA ILE A 118 23.66 4.72 -15.41
C ILE A 118 24.19 5.04 -14.01
N LYS A 119 23.56 5.99 -13.30
CA LYS A 119 23.95 6.37 -11.93
C LYS A 119 23.85 5.19 -10.96
N ALA A 120 22.73 4.46 -10.99
CA ALA A 120 22.51 3.32 -10.11
C ALA A 120 23.48 2.17 -10.41
N SER A 121 23.76 1.88 -11.68
CA SER A 121 24.75 0.88 -12.10
C SER A 121 26.16 1.23 -11.64
N ALA A 122 26.58 2.50 -11.77
CA ALA A 122 27.88 2.96 -11.29
C ALA A 122 28.02 2.79 -9.76
N ILE A 123 27.02 3.23 -8.99
CA ILE A 123 27.03 3.06 -7.53
C ILE A 123 27.02 1.57 -7.14
N ARG A 124 26.24 0.74 -7.84
CA ARG A 124 26.23 -0.71 -7.61
C ARG A 124 27.63 -1.29 -7.81
N LEU A 125 28.31 -0.91 -8.89
CA LEU A 125 29.66 -1.38 -9.20
C LEU A 125 30.67 -0.95 -8.13
N GLU A 126 30.66 0.31 -7.71
CA GLU A 126 31.55 0.82 -6.65
C GLU A 126 31.34 0.07 -5.34
N LEU A 127 30.09 -0.11 -4.92
CA LEU A 127 29.74 -0.84 -3.70
C LEU A 127 30.17 -2.31 -3.79
N MET A 128 29.97 -2.95 -4.95
CA MET A 128 30.45 -4.32 -5.16
C MET A 128 31.97 -4.38 -5.05
N GLN A 129 32.73 -3.49 -5.69
CA GLN A 129 34.19 -3.48 -5.58
C GLN A 129 34.66 -3.33 -4.12
N LYS A 130 34.04 -2.43 -3.35
CA LYS A 130 34.33 -2.27 -1.91
C LYS A 130 34.04 -3.55 -1.13
N LEU A 131 32.85 -4.13 -1.31
CA LEU A 131 32.44 -5.34 -0.59
C LEU A 131 33.34 -6.54 -0.94
N TYR A 132 33.71 -6.70 -2.21
CA TYR A 132 34.64 -7.74 -2.63
C TYR A 132 36.04 -7.56 -2.01
N LYS A 133 36.53 -6.32 -1.93
CA LYS A 133 37.79 -6.00 -1.24
C LYS A 133 37.71 -6.33 0.26
N MET A 134 36.63 -5.94 0.94
CA MET A 134 36.40 -6.24 2.36
C MET A 134 36.33 -7.76 2.65
N LEU A 135 35.76 -8.52 1.71
CA LEU A 135 35.65 -9.98 1.78
C LEU A 135 36.90 -10.72 1.28
N ASN A 136 37.91 -10.00 0.77
CA ASN A 136 39.09 -10.56 0.12
C ASN A 136 38.74 -11.56 -1.01
N LEU A 137 37.74 -11.21 -1.83
CA LEU A 137 37.28 -12.00 -2.97
C LEU A 137 37.87 -11.46 -4.27
N GLY A 138 38.45 -12.34 -5.09
CA GLY A 138 38.93 -11.98 -6.43
C GLY A 138 37.78 -11.65 -7.39
N TYR A 139 37.95 -10.60 -8.18
CA TYR A 139 37.03 -10.20 -9.24
C TYR A 139 37.79 -9.65 -10.45
N SER A 140 37.15 -9.64 -11.61
CA SER A 140 37.59 -8.92 -12.80
C SER A 140 36.49 -7.99 -13.28
N LEU A 141 36.88 -6.94 -14.00
CA LEU A 141 35.93 -6.05 -14.68
C LEU A 141 35.86 -6.46 -16.15
N GLN A 142 34.65 -6.63 -16.66
CA GLN A 142 34.40 -6.93 -18.06
C GLN A 142 33.43 -5.88 -18.61
N ALA A 143 33.66 -5.43 -19.84
CA ALA A 143 32.70 -4.60 -20.53
C ALA A 143 31.70 -5.50 -21.25
N ASP A 144 30.41 -5.25 -21.05
CA ASP A 144 29.36 -5.87 -21.86
C ASP A 144 29.43 -5.30 -23.28
N MET A 145 29.52 -6.19 -24.27
CA MET A 145 29.76 -5.82 -25.67
C MET A 145 28.57 -5.12 -26.33
N PHE A 146 27.36 -5.26 -25.77
CA PHE A 146 26.13 -4.74 -26.37
C PHE A 146 25.66 -3.44 -25.71
N THR A 147 25.82 -3.35 -24.39
CA THR A 147 25.40 -2.19 -23.58
C THR A 147 26.56 -1.22 -23.31
N GLY A 148 27.81 -1.68 -23.39
CA GLY A 148 28.99 -0.92 -23.00
C GLY A 148 29.17 -0.78 -21.49
N ASP A 149 28.29 -1.38 -20.69
CA ASP A 149 28.35 -1.31 -19.23
C ASP A 149 29.54 -2.11 -18.69
N ILE A 150 30.19 -1.58 -17.64
CA ILE A 150 31.26 -2.31 -16.94
C ILE A 150 30.64 -3.16 -15.84
N GLU A 151 30.82 -4.47 -15.93
CA GLU A 151 30.33 -5.43 -14.95
C GLU A 151 31.47 -6.04 -14.13
N LEU A 152 31.19 -6.28 -12.85
CA LEU A 152 32.07 -7.05 -11.99
C LEU A 152 31.75 -8.54 -12.11
N VAL A 153 32.69 -9.28 -12.67
CA VAL A 153 32.59 -10.74 -12.83
C VAL A 153 33.48 -11.41 -11.77
N SER A 154 32.90 -12.37 -11.04
CA SER A 154 33.65 -13.16 -10.08
C SER A 154 33.16 -14.60 -10.02
N LYS A 155 34.11 -15.53 -9.80
CA LYS A 155 33.82 -16.94 -9.46
C LYS A 155 33.11 -17.08 -8.11
N HIS A 156 33.26 -16.10 -7.22
CA HIS A 156 32.60 -16.04 -5.93
C HIS A 156 31.53 -14.96 -5.94
N LYS A 157 30.25 -15.34 -5.91
CA LYS A 157 29.15 -14.37 -5.84
C LYS A 157 29.10 -13.71 -4.45
N LEU A 158 28.71 -12.44 -4.39
CA LEU A 158 28.31 -11.75 -3.17
C LEU A 158 26.98 -12.34 -2.65
N SER A 159 27.07 -13.56 -2.14
CA SER A 159 25.93 -14.32 -1.65
C SER A 159 25.64 -14.00 -0.20
N ASP A 160 24.39 -14.22 0.21
CA ASP A 160 23.96 -14.17 1.60
C ASP A 160 24.83 -15.04 2.53
N ASN A 161 25.46 -16.11 2.01
CA ASN A 161 26.38 -16.94 2.77
C ASN A 161 27.73 -16.25 3.04
N ASN A 162 28.29 -15.55 2.05
CA ASN A 162 29.56 -14.84 2.22
C ASN A 162 29.40 -13.64 3.15
N ILE A 163 28.28 -12.90 3.00
CA ILE A 163 27.92 -11.83 3.92
C ILE A 163 27.81 -12.37 5.35
N ARG A 164 27.08 -13.48 5.55
CA ARG A 164 26.92 -14.09 6.87
C ARG A 164 28.25 -14.49 7.51
N LYS A 165 29.14 -15.15 6.76
CA LYS A 165 30.45 -15.56 7.25
C LYS A 165 31.28 -14.35 7.72
N GLU A 166 31.18 -13.24 7.00
CA GLU A 166 31.89 -12.01 7.38
C GLU A 166 31.31 -11.38 8.64
N LEU A 167 29.98 -11.35 8.79
CA LEU A 167 29.34 -10.91 10.04
C LEU A 167 29.78 -11.77 11.24
N GLU A 168 29.85 -13.09 11.06
CA GLU A 168 30.35 -14.02 12.08
C GLU A 168 31.83 -13.77 12.40
N ARG A 169 32.68 -13.53 11.39
CA ARG A 169 34.11 -13.18 11.56
C ARG A 169 34.30 -11.89 12.36
N ARG A 170 33.43 -10.91 12.14
CA ARG A 170 33.42 -9.62 12.86
C ARG A 170 32.81 -9.71 14.27
N GLY A 171 32.31 -10.88 14.68
CA GLY A 171 31.68 -11.06 15.98
C GLY A 171 30.30 -10.42 16.11
N LEU A 172 29.68 -10.02 14.99
CA LEU A 172 28.38 -9.37 14.97
C LEU A 172 27.28 -10.42 15.17
N LYS A 173 26.46 -10.22 16.22
CA LYS A 173 25.36 -11.13 16.57
C LYS A 173 24.03 -10.44 16.34
N SER A 174 23.10 -11.15 15.69
CA SER A 174 21.73 -10.69 15.51
C SER A 174 20.74 -11.70 16.10
N PRO A 175 19.64 -11.23 16.74
CA PRO A 175 18.57 -12.11 17.20
C PRO A 175 17.72 -12.67 16.03
N TYR A 176 17.94 -12.20 14.81
CA TYR A 176 17.14 -12.59 13.65
C TYR A 176 17.77 -13.76 12.93
N MET A 177 17.05 -14.89 12.93
CA MET A 177 17.48 -16.13 12.32
C MET A 177 16.68 -16.45 11.06
N THR A 178 17.27 -17.17 10.12
CA THR A 178 16.56 -17.72 8.97
C THR A 178 15.48 -18.68 9.45
N LYS A 179 14.37 -18.78 8.69
CA LYS A 179 13.45 -19.90 8.86
C LYS A 179 14.25 -21.17 8.53
N GLY A 180 14.44 -22.07 9.51
CA GLY A 180 15.10 -23.35 9.29
C GLY A 180 14.35 -24.18 8.24
N GLY A 181 14.96 -25.26 7.75
CA GLY A 181 14.27 -26.23 6.90
C GLY A 181 13.03 -26.84 7.57
N LYS A 182 12.37 -27.82 6.93
CA LYS A 182 11.11 -28.43 7.40
C LYS A 182 11.11 -28.86 8.88
N ASP A 183 12.26 -29.13 9.48
CA ASP A 183 12.40 -29.58 10.87
C ASP A 183 12.90 -28.50 11.85
N GLY A 184 13.07 -27.24 11.43
CA GLY A 184 13.49 -26.13 12.29
C GLY A 184 14.93 -26.21 12.84
N LYS A 185 15.64 -27.31 12.59
CA LYS A 185 17.07 -27.51 12.88
C LYS A 185 17.92 -26.86 11.77
N ASN A 186 19.04 -26.23 12.12
CA ASN A 186 19.87 -25.33 11.29
C ASN A 186 19.32 -23.91 11.05
N LYS A 187 18.90 -23.22 12.11
CA LYS A 187 18.71 -21.76 12.07
C LYS A 187 20.08 -21.08 11.98
N LYS A 188 20.35 -20.37 10.87
CA LYS A 188 21.52 -19.51 10.70
C LYS A 188 21.11 -18.06 10.91
N MET A 189 22.05 -17.17 11.17
CA MET A 189 21.75 -15.73 11.24
C MET A 189 21.13 -15.26 9.90
N SER A 190 20.00 -14.57 9.95
CA SER A 190 19.40 -13.96 8.76
C SER A 190 20.29 -12.83 8.27
N VAL A 191 20.29 -12.57 6.96
CA VAL A 191 20.94 -11.39 6.35
C VAL A 191 19.91 -10.50 5.66
N GLY A 192 18.65 -10.59 6.10
CA GLY A 192 17.54 -9.76 5.66
C GLY A 192 17.58 -8.35 6.27
N LYS A 193 16.57 -7.55 5.92
CA LYS A 193 16.47 -6.14 6.30
C LYS A 193 16.57 -5.93 7.82
N GLU A 194 15.89 -6.77 8.61
CA GLU A 194 15.85 -6.65 10.07
C GLU A 194 17.24 -6.88 10.68
N THR A 195 17.99 -7.89 10.22
CA THR A 195 19.37 -8.14 10.66
C THR A 195 20.28 -6.98 10.33
N MET A 196 20.25 -6.53 9.08
CA MET A 196 21.12 -5.44 8.65
C MET A 196 20.82 -4.15 9.42
N THR A 197 19.55 -3.84 9.65
CA THR A 197 19.15 -2.67 10.44
C THR A 197 19.62 -2.77 11.90
N HIS A 198 19.56 -3.96 12.50
CA HIS A 198 20.03 -4.17 13.88
C HIS A 198 21.55 -4.08 14.01
N LEU A 199 22.27 -4.46 12.96
CA LEU A 199 23.74 -4.43 12.92
C LEU A 199 24.29 -3.14 12.28
N ALA A 200 23.44 -2.16 11.99
CA ALA A 200 23.84 -0.90 11.37
C ALA A 200 24.86 -0.17 12.25
N GLY A 201 25.79 0.55 11.61
CA GLY A 201 26.91 1.23 12.26
C GLY A 201 28.25 0.50 12.15
N ASP A 202 28.27 -0.77 11.73
CA ASP A 202 29.49 -1.41 11.21
C ASP A 202 29.66 -1.06 9.72
N GLU A 203 30.87 -0.68 9.33
CA GLU A 203 31.17 -0.24 7.96
C GLU A 203 30.78 -1.27 6.89
N PHE A 204 31.03 -2.56 7.14
CA PHE A 204 30.68 -3.61 6.18
C PHE A 204 29.16 -3.77 6.09
N VAL A 205 28.46 -3.73 7.22
CA VAL A 205 26.99 -3.80 7.25
C VAL A 205 26.37 -2.62 6.51
N ASP A 206 26.86 -1.41 6.74
CA ASP A 206 26.33 -0.20 6.12
C ASP A 206 26.52 -0.21 4.58
N GLU A 207 27.68 -0.66 4.10
CA GLU A 207 27.91 -0.84 2.66
C GLU A 207 27.05 -1.97 2.06
N VAL A 208 26.82 -3.08 2.80
CA VAL A 208 25.88 -4.14 2.38
C VAL A 208 24.44 -3.62 2.31
N ILE A 209 24.00 -2.79 3.25
CA ILE A 209 22.68 -2.17 3.24
C ILE A 209 22.51 -1.33 1.97
N LYS A 210 23.46 -0.42 1.70
CA LYS A 210 23.45 0.41 0.50
C LYS A 210 23.42 -0.44 -0.77
N TYR A 211 24.26 -1.47 -0.85
CA TYR A 211 24.30 -2.38 -2.00
C TYR A 211 22.95 -3.05 -2.21
N LYS A 212 22.34 -3.65 -1.19
CA LYS A 212 21.04 -4.33 -1.31
C LYS A 212 19.91 -3.38 -1.71
N ILE A 213 19.97 -2.10 -1.30
CA ILE A 213 19.01 -1.09 -1.71
C ILE A 213 19.16 -0.78 -3.20
N VAL A 214 20.37 -0.46 -3.65
CA VAL A 214 20.65 -0.10 -5.06
C VAL A 214 20.38 -1.29 -5.99
N ASP A 215 20.84 -2.48 -5.64
CA ASP A 215 20.67 -3.70 -6.43
C ASP A 215 19.18 -4.03 -6.63
N LYS A 216 18.39 -3.96 -5.54
CA LYS A 216 16.94 -4.14 -5.63
C LYS A 216 16.29 -3.04 -6.47
N LEU A 217 16.69 -1.79 -6.29
CA LEU A 217 16.15 -0.66 -7.04
C LEU A 217 16.37 -0.84 -8.55
N LEU A 218 17.61 -1.19 -8.91
CA LEU A 218 18.02 -1.38 -10.29
C LEU A 218 17.28 -2.56 -10.93
N GLY A 219 17.39 -3.76 -10.36
CA GLY A 219 16.84 -4.97 -10.97
C GLY A 219 15.32 -5.14 -10.84
N SER A 220 14.68 -4.56 -9.82
CA SER A 220 13.22 -4.69 -9.62
C SER A 220 12.41 -3.53 -10.19
N PHE A 221 13.01 -2.36 -10.43
CA PHE A 221 12.25 -1.15 -10.78
C PHE A 221 12.81 -0.37 -11.96
N ILE A 222 14.12 -0.21 -12.10
CA ILE A 222 14.72 0.60 -13.17
C ILE A 222 14.86 -0.20 -14.45
N GLU A 223 15.58 -1.33 -14.42
CA GLU A 223 15.84 -2.17 -15.61
C GLU A 223 14.56 -2.72 -16.27
N PRO A 224 13.51 -3.13 -15.53
CA PRO A 224 12.29 -3.61 -16.16
C PRO A 224 11.38 -2.52 -16.72
N MET A 225 11.56 -1.25 -16.30
CA MET A 225 10.64 -0.16 -16.63
C MET A 225 10.45 0.07 -18.14
N PRO A 226 11.50 0.04 -18.99
CA PRO A 226 11.33 0.19 -20.43
C PRO A 226 10.37 -0.83 -21.05
N GLY A 227 10.33 -2.06 -20.53
CA GLY A 227 9.40 -3.12 -20.98
C GLY A 227 7.95 -2.91 -20.53
N HIS A 228 7.68 -1.87 -19.75
CA HIS A 228 6.34 -1.47 -19.29
C HIS A 228 5.83 -0.18 -19.93
N LEU A 229 6.62 0.46 -20.79
CA LEU A 229 6.23 1.67 -21.49
C LEU A 229 5.43 1.31 -22.73
N ASP A 230 4.28 1.96 -22.88
CA ASP A 230 3.55 1.99 -24.15
C ASP A 230 4.21 3.00 -25.11
N ASP A 231 3.76 3.00 -26.37
CA ASP A 231 4.30 3.84 -27.45
C ASP A 231 4.26 5.35 -27.13
N ASP A 232 3.26 5.78 -26.35
CA ASP A 232 3.12 7.18 -25.89
C ASP A 232 4.01 7.53 -24.68
N GLY A 233 4.86 6.59 -24.24
CA GLY A 233 5.77 6.78 -23.11
C GLY A 233 5.08 6.74 -21.75
N ARG A 234 3.86 6.19 -21.68
CA ARG A 234 3.13 6.03 -20.42
C ARG A 234 3.17 4.60 -19.94
N VAL A 235 3.09 4.43 -18.62
CA VAL A 235 2.95 3.14 -17.96
C VAL A 235 1.48 2.94 -17.60
N ARG A 236 0.87 1.85 -18.09
CA ARG A 236 -0.52 1.47 -17.82
C ARG A 236 -0.57 0.16 -17.03
N SER A 237 -0.45 0.30 -15.72
CA SER A 237 -0.49 -0.86 -14.82
C SER A 237 -1.89 -1.46 -14.71
N SER A 238 -1.97 -2.77 -14.45
CA SER A 238 -3.23 -3.46 -14.21
C SER A 238 -3.67 -3.33 -12.75
N TRP A 239 -4.84 -2.73 -12.53
CA TRP A 239 -5.40 -2.47 -11.21
C TRP A 239 -6.53 -3.44 -10.88
N TRP A 240 -6.34 -4.19 -9.80
CA TRP A 240 -7.28 -5.23 -9.39
C TRP A 240 -8.08 -4.78 -8.17
N ASN A 241 -9.39 -4.56 -8.38
CA ASN A 241 -10.31 -4.17 -7.32
C ASN A 241 -10.54 -5.27 -6.27
N ILE A 242 -10.52 -6.52 -6.72
CA ILE A 242 -10.86 -7.72 -5.93
C ILE A 242 -9.62 -8.54 -5.50
N GLY A 243 -8.41 -8.02 -5.73
CA GLY A 243 -7.17 -8.77 -5.50
C GLY A 243 -6.84 -9.03 -4.03
N THR A 244 -7.46 -8.29 -3.10
CA THR A 244 -7.24 -8.47 -1.66
C THR A 244 -8.53 -8.77 -0.90
N LYS A 245 -8.41 -9.52 0.20
CA LYS A 245 -9.53 -9.86 1.10
C LYS A 245 -9.98 -8.67 1.96
N THR A 246 -9.13 -7.65 2.10
CA THR A 246 -9.45 -6.43 2.87
C THR A 246 -10.12 -5.37 2.01
N GLY A 247 -10.21 -5.58 0.70
CA GLY A 247 -10.74 -4.60 -0.24
C GLY A 247 -9.72 -3.51 -0.60
N ARG A 248 -8.44 -3.62 -0.29
CA ARG A 248 -7.42 -2.76 -0.91
C ARG A 248 -7.23 -3.14 -2.38
N LEU A 249 -6.94 -2.15 -3.22
CA LEU A 249 -6.46 -2.38 -4.58
C LEU A 249 -5.16 -3.18 -4.53
N SER A 250 -4.92 -3.97 -5.57
CA SER A 250 -3.58 -4.48 -5.89
C SER A 250 -3.21 -4.07 -7.31
N CYS A 251 -1.92 -3.86 -7.56
CA CYS A 251 -1.40 -3.40 -8.83
C CYS A 251 -0.36 -4.38 -9.36
N SER A 252 -0.31 -4.59 -10.67
CA SER A 252 0.72 -5.38 -11.34
C SER A 252 1.06 -4.81 -12.73
N LYS A 253 2.22 -5.22 -13.25
CA LYS A 253 2.74 -4.87 -14.59
C LYS A 253 2.86 -3.34 -14.86
N PRO A 254 3.72 -2.60 -14.12
CA PRO A 254 4.45 -2.95 -12.90
C PRO A 254 3.61 -2.71 -11.64
N ASN A 255 4.13 -3.10 -10.48
CA ASN A 255 3.44 -2.83 -9.22
C ASN A 255 3.70 -1.41 -8.71
N MET A 256 2.88 -0.46 -9.15
CA MET A 256 2.99 0.95 -8.79
C MET A 256 2.67 1.23 -7.31
N GLN A 257 2.04 0.30 -6.59
CA GLN A 257 1.84 0.45 -5.14
C GLN A 257 3.11 0.29 -4.32
N GLN A 258 4.17 -0.28 -4.89
CA GLN A 258 5.42 -0.59 -4.19
C GLN A 258 6.57 0.32 -4.60
N ASN A 259 6.26 1.52 -5.11
CA ASN A 259 7.26 2.51 -5.46
C ASN A 259 8.25 2.73 -4.29
N PRO A 260 9.56 2.63 -4.52
CA PRO A 260 10.59 2.86 -3.52
C PRO A 260 10.38 4.18 -2.79
N LYS A 261 10.59 4.17 -1.46
CA LYS A 261 10.63 5.41 -0.70
C LYS A 261 11.94 6.13 -0.99
N VAL A 262 11.90 7.47 -0.95
CA VAL A 262 13.10 8.31 -0.98
C VAL A 262 14.05 7.82 0.09
N ASN A 263 15.29 7.52 -0.31
CA ASN A 263 16.30 6.99 0.59
C ASN A 263 17.44 8.00 0.71
N PRO A 264 17.68 8.58 1.89
CA PRO A 264 18.75 9.55 2.10
C PRO A 264 20.15 9.01 1.79
N LEU A 265 20.34 7.69 1.73
CA LEU A 265 21.61 7.06 1.39
C LEU A 265 21.91 7.08 -0.11
N LEU A 266 20.93 7.44 -0.95
CA LEU A 266 21.06 7.48 -2.40
C LEU A 266 21.08 8.93 -2.88
N PRO A 267 21.91 9.26 -3.89
CA PRO A 267 22.00 10.61 -4.44
C PRO A 267 20.90 10.91 -5.48
N PHE A 268 19.86 10.08 -5.56
CA PHE A 268 18.79 10.20 -6.54
C PHE A 268 17.47 9.64 -5.97
N ASP A 269 16.35 10.05 -6.55
CA ASP A 269 15.02 9.51 -6.24
C ASP A 269 14.40 8.88 -7.49
N TYR A 270 14.02 7.61 -7.37
CA TYR A 270 13.32 6.88 -8.42
C TYR A 270 12.04 7.58 -8.88
N LYS A 271 11.37 8.30 -8.00
CA LYS A 271 10.10 8.97 -8.33
C LYS A 271 10.28 10.16 -9.28
N GLU A 272 11.50 10.62 -9.54
CA GLU A 272 11.76 11.71 -10.49
C GLU A 272 11.49 11.32 -11.95
N ILE A 273 11.48 10.02 -12.26
CA ILE A 273 11.19 9.52 -13.61
C ILE A 273 9.72 9.75 -13.98
N PHE A 274 8.81 9.78 -13.00
CA PHE A 274 7.39 10.03 -13.25
C PHE A 274 7.16 11.53 -13.32
N GLU A 275 6.77 12.02 -14.49
CA GLU A 275 6.65 13.45 -14.73
C GLU A 275 5.26 13.87 -15.21
N ALA A 276 4.94 15.15 -15.07
CA ALA A 276 3.78 15.73 -15.73
C ALA A 276 4.09 15.95 -17.22
N PRO A 277 3.13 15.73 -18.13
CA PRO A 277 3.24 16.20 -19.50
C PRO A 277 3.46 17.72 -19.58
N LYS A 278 3.97 18.20 -20.71
CA LYS A 278 4.17 19.64 -20.95
C LYS A 278 2.87 20.42 -20.76
N GLY A 279 2.93 21.53 -20.02
CA GLY A 279 1.77 22.37 -19.69
C GLY A 279 0.91 21.85 -18.54
N LYS A 280 1.34 20.78 -17.86
CA LYS A 280 0.63 20.14 -16.76
C LYS A 280 1.46 20.05 -15.48
N LYS A 281 0.79 19.74 -14.37
CA LYS A 281 1.40 19.39 -13.07
C LYS A 281 0.84 18.08 -12.54
N LEU A 282 1.62 17.45 -11.68
CA LEU A 282 1.16 16.37 -10.82
C LEU A 282 0.74 16.94 -9.47
N LEU A 283 -0.35 16.41 -8.92
CA LEU A 283 -0.78 16.66 -7.55
C LEU A 283 -0.74 15.35 -6.78
N SER A 284 -0.09 15.36 -5.62
CA SER A 284 -0.10 14.26 -4.67
C SER A 284 -1.08 14.61 -3.57
N VAL A 285 -2.23 13.92 -3.52
CA VAL A 285 -3.28 14.19 -2.54
C VAL A 285 -3.37 13.04 -1.53
N ASP A 286 -2.90 13.26 -0.31
CA ASP A 286 -2.72 12.24 0.72
C ASP A 286 -3.57 12.50 1.96
N TYR A 287 -4.16 11.46 2.56
CA TYR A 287 -4.90 11.60 3.82
C TYR A 287 -3.98 11.63 5.04
N LYS A 288 -3.95 12.76 5.74
CA LYS A 288 -3.16 12.94 6.97
C LYS A 288 -3.62 12.01 8.09
N GLY A 289 -2.82 10.97 8.34
CA GLY A 289 -3.01 10.02 9.44
C GLY A 289 -4.30 9.21 9.30
N GLN A 290 -4.65 8.81 8.07
CA GLN A 290 -5.91 8.14 7.74
C GLN A 290 -6.24 6.99 8.71
N GLU A 291 -5.31 6.05 8.92
CA GLU A 291 -5.55 4.88 9.77
C GLU A 291 -5.82 5.24 11.24
N LEU A 292 -5.15 6.25 11.79
CA LEU A 292 -5.39 6.71 13.16
C LEU A 292 -6.72 7.45 13.30
N ARG A 293 -7.13 8.23 12.30
CA ARG A 293 -8.46 8.86 12.27
C ARG A 293 -9.56 7.80 12.25
N LEU A 294 -9.40 6.78 11.42
CA LEU A 294 -10.34 5.67 11.34
C LEU A 294 -10.34 4.83 12.62
N LEU A 295 -9.19 4.63 13.28
CA LEU A 295 -9.14 4.03 14.61
C LEU A 295 -9.98 4.82 15.61
N ALA A 296 -9.85 6.14 15.65
CA ALA A 296 -10.64 7.01 16.54
C ALA A 296 -12.15 6.87 16.27
N ILE A 297 -12.55 6.83 15.00
CA ILE A 297 -13.94 6.65 14.58
C ILE A 297 -14.48 5.26 14.99
N ILE A 298 -13.72 4.19 14.74
CA ILE A 298 -14.14 2.81 15.01
C ILE A 298 -14.18 2.52 16.50
N SER A 299 -13.17 2.98 17.24
CA SER A 299 -13.11 2.83 18.69
C SER A 299 -14.13 3.71 19.41
N ARG A 300 -14.45 4.87 18.83
CA ARG A 300 -15.22 5.95 19.45
C ARG A 300 -14.54 6.51 20.71
N ASP A 301 -13.21 6.43 20.74
CA ASP A 301 -12.44 6.91 21.88
C ASP A 301 -12.48 8.44 21.98
N PRO A 302 -12.99 9.01 23.09
CA PRO A 302 -13.17 10.45 23.21
C PRO A 302 -11.83 11.20 23.21
N THR A 303 -10.78 10.62 23.78
CA THR A 303 -9.43 11.20 23.82
C THR A 303 -8.87 11.31 22.40
N LEU A 304 -8.91 10.23 21.62
CA LEU A 304 -8.47 10.24 20.22
C LEU A 304 -9.31 11.19 19.35
N LEU A 305 -10.63 11.15 19.48
CA LEU A 305 -11.53 12.04 18.73
C LEU A 305 -11.25 13.51 19.05
N ASN A 306 -11.05 13.84 20.33
CA ASN A 306 -10.70 15.19 20.76
C ASN A 306 -9.32 15.62 20.27
N ALA A 307 -8.33 14.72 20.29
CA ALA A 307 -6.98 14.98 19.78
C ALA A 307 -7.01 15.43 18.31
N PHE A 308 -7.81 14.77 17.46
CA PHE A 308 -7.97 15.19 16.07
C PHE A 308 -8.74 16.51 15.92
N ARG A 309 -9.80 16.74 16.71
CA ARG A 309 -10.59 17.98 16.67
C ARG A 309 -9.75 19.20 17.06
N LYS A 310 -8.90 19.04 18.08
CA LYS A 310 -8.00 20.09 18.58
C LYS A 310 -6.65 20.16 17.85
N LYS A 311 -6.42 19.33 16.83
CA LYS A 311 -5.16 19.26 16.08
C LYS A 311 -3.93 19.04 16.99
N TYR A 312 -4.05 18.09 17.91
CA TYR A 312 -2.90 17.62 18.70
C TYR A 312 -1.96 16.80 17.81
N ASP A 313 -0.66 16.88 18.07
CA ASP A 313 0.29 15.92 17.52
C ASP A 313 0.09 14.57 18.22
N LEU A 314 -0.68 13.67 17.59
CA LEU A 314 -1.03 12.37 18.17
C LEU A 314 0.17 11.48 18.51
N HIS A 315 1.28 11.62 17.79
CA HIS A 315 2.46 10.82 18.10
C HIS A 315 3.13 11.30 19.38
N LEU A 316 3.22 12.62 19.55
CA LEU A 316 3.74 13.22 20.76
C LEU A 316 2.77 13.07 21.94
N LEU A 317 1.45 13.12 21.70
CA LEU A 317 0.42 12.84 22.71
C LEU A 317 0.54 11.42 23.25
N THR A 318 0.62 10.43 22.36
CA THR A 318 0.85 9.05 22.78
C THR A 318 2.19 8.92 23.51
N ALA A 319 3.25 9.57 23.03
CA ALA A 319 4.54 9.55 23.72
C ALA A 319 4.45 10.16 25.14
N ASN A 320 3.70 11.25 25.29
CA ASN A 320 3.48 11.91 26.58
C ASN A 320 2.82 10.97 27.60
N TYR A 321 1.83 10.18 27.19
CA TYR A 321 1.20 9.19 28.07
C TYR A 321 2.07 7.96 28.32
N VAL A 322 2.73 7.43 27.29
CA VAL A 322 3.53 6.20 27.39
C VAL A 322 4.80 6.43 28.23
N PHE A 323 5.49 7.56 28.01
CA PHE A 323 6.74 7.90 28.69
C PHE A 323 6.55 8.85 29.87
N GLU A 324 5.30 9.25 30.18
CA GLU A 324 4.97 10.16 31.29
C GLU A 324 5.80 11.46 31.24
N LEU A 325 5.91 12.07 30.06
CA LEU A 325 6.78 13.23 29.82
C LEU A 325 6.36 14.50 30.57
N GLY A 326 5.17 14.51 31.19
CA GLY A 326 4.65 15.62 31.98
C GLY A 326 4.29 16.87 31.17
N ILE A 327 4.14 16.74 29.85
CA ILE A 327 3.76 17.85 28.97
C ILE A 327 2.26 18.11 29.15
N LYS A 328 1.88 19.37 29.35
CA LYS A 328 0.46 19.75 29.39
C LYS A 328 -0.15 19.60 28.00
N GLU A 329 -1.34 19.02 27.90
CA GLU A 329 -1.96 18.69 26.61
C GLU A 329 -2.15 19.90 25.69
N GLU A 330 -2.41 21.08 26.24
CA GLU A 330 -2.57 22.31 25.45
C GLU A 330 -1.27 22.68 24.69
N GLN A 331 -0.12 22.26 25.21
CA GLN A 331 1.17 22.49 24.57
C GLN A 331 1.45 21.54 23.40
N LEU A 332 0.64 20.49 23.26
CA LEU A 332 0.72 19.48 22.20
C LEU A 332 -0.13 19.85 20.96
N ILE A 333 -0.91 20.94 21.03
CA ILE A 333 -1.62 21.51 19.89
C ILE A 333 -0.57 22.05 18.91
N GLU A 334 -0.67 21.69 17.63
CA GLU A 334 0.32 22.09 16.62
C GLU A 334 0.49 23.62 16.48
N SER A 335 -0.56 24.39 16.79
CA SER A 335 -0.54 25.86 16.79
C SER A 335 -0.03 26.50 18.08
N HIS A 336 0.30 25.73 19.12
CA HIS A 336 0.78 26.28 20.39
C HIS A 336 2.21 26.83 20.25
N LYS A 337 2.51 27.96 20.89
CA LYS A 337 3.81 28.66 20.78
C LYS A 337 5.03 27.78 21.08
N ASN A 338 4.93 26.89 22.08
CA ASN A 338 6.03 26.01 22.51
C ASN A 338 6.05 24.67 21.74
N TYR A 339 5.08 24.41 20.85
CA TYR A 339 4.95 23.10 20.20
C TYR A 339 6.21 22.72 19.41
N LYS A 340 6.79 23.66 18.65
CA LYS A 340 7.99 23.39 17.83
C LYS A 340 9.19 22.98 18.69
N GLU A 341 9.38 23.64 19.82
CA GLU A 341 10.45 23.34 20.76
C GLU A 341 10.24 21.97 21.42
N LEU A 342 9.02 21.70 21.89
CA LEU A 342 8.65 20.40 22.48
C LEU A 342 8.81 19.26 21.48
N LYS A 343 8.35 19.44 20.24
CA LYS A 343 8.49 18.46 19.16
C LYS A 343 9.95 18.12 18.90
N LYS A 344 10.84 19.13 18.88
CA LYS A 344 12.28 18.92 18.67
C LYS A 344 12.92 18.24 19.89
N LYS A 345 12.54 18.65 21.11
CA LYS A 345 13.06 18.09 22.36
C LYS A 345 12.72 16.61 22.52
N TYR A 346 11.50 16.22 22.17
CA TYR A 346 10.98 14.86 22.35
C TYR A 346 10.80 14.13 21.01
N ASP A 347 11.64 14.42 20.01
CA ASP A 347 11.50 13.82 18.67
C ASP A 347 11.72 12.31 18.70
N HIS A 348 12.65 11.83 19.55
CA HIS A 348 12.92 10.41 19.73
C HIS A 348 11.70 9.68 20.34
N GLU A 349 11.15 10.20 21.43
CA GLU A 349 9.97 9.64 22.09
C GLU A 349 8.75 9.71 21.20
N ARG A 350 8.59 10.81 20.44
CA ARG A 350 7.55 10.95 19.42
C ARG A 350 7.69 9.89 18.33
N HIS A 351 8.91 9.61 17.87
CA HIS A 351 9.18 8.56 16.90
C HIS A 351 8.79 7.18 17.44
N ILE A 352 9.08 6.89 18.71
CA ILE A 352 8.65 5.65 19.36
C ILE A 352 7.13 5.63 19.56
N GLY A 353 6.50 6.74 19.94
CA GLY A 353 5.05 6.87 20.02
C GLY A 353 4.36 6.53 18.70
N LYS A 354 4.96 6.95 17.57
CA LYS A 354 4.51 6.62 16.21
C LYS A 354 4.73 5.15 15.86
N ASN A 355 6.00 4.72 15.83
CA ASN A 355 6.43 3.46 15.22
C ASN A 355 6.46 2.28 16.20
N GLY A 356 6.45 2.55 17.51
CA GLY A 356 6.42 1.56 18.58
C GLY A 356 5.01 1.30 19.10
N TYR A 357 4.13 2.32 19.17
CA TYR A 357 2.80 2.17 19.78
C TYR A 357 1.65 2.42 18.81
N ASN A 358 1.46 3.64 18.27
CA ASN A 358 0.29 3.99 17.45
C ASN A 358 0.07 3.01 16.28
N PHE A 359 1.05 2.84 15.39
CA PHE A 359 0.91 1.90 14.28
C PHE A 359 0.93 0.44 14.75
N PRO A 360 1.91 -0.04 15.54
CA PRO A 360 1.93 -1.44 15.96
C PRO A 360 0.66 -1.92 16.65
N ILE A 361 0.01 -1.08 17.46
CA ILE A 361 -1.26 -1.41 18.12
C ILE A 361 -2.41 -1.49 17.11
N ILE A 362 -2.48 -0.59 16.13
CA ILE A 362 -3.42 -0.72 14.99
C ILE A 362 -3.26 -2.07 14.30
N TYR A 363 -2.03 -2.57 14.19
CA TYR A 363 -1.71 -3.84 13.53
C TYR A 363 -1.80 -5.08 14.44
N GLY A 364 -2.14 -4.91 15.72
CA GLY A 364 -2.21 -6.02 16.70
C GLY A 364 -0.83 -6.59 17.05
N THR A 365 0.19 -5.74 17.10
CA THR A 365 1.55 -6.14 17.49
C THR A 365 1.58 -6.42 18.99
N THR A 366 2.27 -7.50 19.39
CA THR A 366 2.41 -7.90 20.80
C THR A 366 3.54 -7.12 21.48
N ALA A 367 3.62 -7.17 22.81
CA ALA A 367 4.73 -6.60 23.58
C ALA A 367 6.09 -7.05 23.03
N TYR A 368 6.26 -8.36 22.79
CA TYR A 368 7.42 -8.91 22.08
C TYR A 368 7.75 -8.19 20.76
N GLY A 369 6.74 -7.90 19.92
CA GLY A 369 6.94 -7.23 18.64
C GLY A 369 7.34 -5.76 18.80
N ILE A 370 6.78 -5.06 19.79
CA ILE A 370 7.16 -3.67 20.12
C ILE A 370 8.57 -3.62 20.71
N ALA A 371 8.88 -4.50 21.66
CA ALA A 371 10.21 -4.66 22.26
C ALA A 371 11.27 -4.88 21.19
N LYS A 372 11.00 -5.81 20.26
CA LYS A 372 11.85 -6.09 19.11
C LYS A 372 12.07 -4.87 18.20
N ASN A 373 11.03 -4.06 17.95
CA ASN A 373 11.13 -2.90 17.05
C ASN A 373 11.78 -1.68 17.70
N THR A 374 11.70 -1.54 19.02
CA THR A 374 12.14 -0.37 19.76
C THR A 374 13.43 -0.59 20.55
N GLY A 375 13.87 -1.85 20.69
CA GLY A 375 15.09 -2.22 21.41
C GLY A 375 14.94 -2.25 22.93
N VAL A 376 13.72 -2.06 23.47
CA VAL A 376 13.43 -2.12 24.91
C VAL A 376 13.12 -3.56 25.35
N SER A 377 13.11 -3.82 26.67
CA SER A 377 12.68 -5.11 27.20
C SER A 377 11.19 -5.35 26.98
N GLU A 378 10.77 -6.62 26.96
CA GLU A 378 9.35 -6.98 26.79
C GLU A 378 8.46 -6.41 27.91
N ASP A 379 8.97 -6.37 29.15
CA ASP A 379 8.25 -5.78 30.29
C ASP A 379 8.02 -4.28 30.13
N VAL A 380 9.02 -3.55 29.61
CA VAL A 380 8.90 -2.12 29.31
C VAL A 380 7.91 -1.90 28.17
N ALA A 381 7.95 -2.72 27.13
CA ALA A 381 7.00 -2.65 26.02
C ALA A 381 5.55 -2.95 26.48
N GLN A 382 5.37 -3.95 27.35
CA GLN A 382 4.08 -4.28 27.94
C GLN A 382 3.55 -3.15 28.81
N THR A 383 4.38 -2.56 29.67
CA THR A 383 4.04 -1.38 30.47
C THR A 383 3.60 -0.22 29.57
N GLY A 384 4.28 0.02 28.46
CA GLY A 384 3.89 1.03 27.49
C GLY A 384 2.56 0.74 26.79
N ILE A 385 2.27 -0.53 26.46
CA ILE A 385 0.97 -0.96 25.93
C ILE A 385 -0.14 -0.68 26.95
N ASP A 386 0.10 -1.00 28.23
CA ASP A 386 -0.89 -0.79 29.27
C ASP A 386 -1.17 0.71 29.49
N ARG A 387 -0.14 1.55 29.48
CA ARG A 387 -0.28 3.02 29.50
C ARG A 387 -1.05 3.54 28.29
N PHE A 388 -0.79 3.02 27.10
CA PHE A 388 -1.55 3.36 25.90
C PHE A 388 -3.04 3.04 26.06
N PHE A 389 -3.38 1.84 26.52
CA PHE A 389 -4.79 1.46 26.70
C PHE A 389 -5.46 2.17 27.89
N ASN A 390 -4.69 2.63 28.87
CA ASN A 390 -5.21 3.49 29.93
C ASN A 390 -5.55 4.90 29.40
N ALA A 391 -4.74 5.44 28.49
CA ALA A 391 -5.01 6.71 27.82
C ALA A 391 -6.16 6.62 26.81
N TYR A 392 -6.30 5.48 26.14
CA TYR A 392 -7.29 5.23 25.10
C TYR A 392 -8.16 3.98 25.40
N PRO A 393 -8.97 4.01 26.48
CA PRO A 393 -9.68 2.84 26.99
C PRO A 393 -10.71 2.27 25.99
N GLU A 394 -11.31 3.11 25.15
CA GLU A 394 -12.29 2.63 24.17
C GLU A 394 -11.64 1.88 23.01
N VAL A 395 -10.35 2.11 22.74
CA VAL A 395 -9.60 1.29 21.77
C VAL A 395 -9.53 -0.15 22.26
N ARG A 396 -9.19 -0.37 23.54
CA ARG A 396 -9.16 -1.71 24.14
C ARG A 396 -10.53 -2.38 24.07
N ARG A 397 -11.58 -1.64 24.46
CA ARG A 397 -12.96 -2.14 24.41
C ARG A 397 -13.39 -2.46 22.99
N ALA A 398 -13.00 -1.67 21.99
CA ALA A 398 -13.32 -1.93 20.58
C ALA A 398 -12.67 -3.22 20.06
N ILE A 399 -11.40 -3.48 20.41
CA ILE A 399 -10.70 -4.72 20.08
C ILE A 399 -11.42 -5.92 20.71
N GLN A 400 -11.84 -5.79 21.97
CA GLN A 400 -12.57 -6.85 22.67
C GLN A 400 -13.95 -7.09 22.03
N ARG A 401 -14.74 -6.04 21.75
CA ARG A 401 -16.03 -6.13 21.06
C ARG A 401 -15.90 -6.82 19.70
N CYS A 402 -14.85 -6.47 18.94
CA CYS A 402 -14.55 -7.10 17.66
C CYS A 402 -14.24 -8.60 17.81
N SER A 403 -13.48 -8.97 18.84
CA SER A 403 -13.12 -10.37 19.12
C SER A 403 -14.33 -11.20 19.55
N THR A 404 -15.16 -10.68 20.44
CA THR A 404 -16.42 -11.33 20.86
C THR A 404 -17.34 -11.54 19.65
N PHE A 405 -17.54 -10.50 18.83
CA PHE A 405 -18.38 -10.61 17.64
C PHE A 405 -17.86 -11.65 16.65
N LEU A 406 -16.53 -11.73 16.46
CA LEU A 406 -15.92 -12.73 15.57
C LEU A 406 -16.18 -14.16 16.05
N ASN A 407 -16.05 -14.42 17.36
CA ASN A 407 -16.30 -15.74 17.95
C ASN A 407 -17.74 -16.22 17.72
N GLU A 408 -18.70 -15.31 17.82
CA GLU A 408 -20.13 -15.61 17.67
C GLU A 408 -20.56 -15.74 16.20
N ASN A 409 -19.98 -14.93 15.31
CA ASN A 409 -20.53 -14.73 13.95
C ASN A 409 -19.62 -15.25 12.83
N TRP A 410 -18.38 -15.68 13.14
CA TRP A 410 -17.37 -16.16 12.16
C TRP A 410 -17.02 -15.14 11.06
N HIS A 411 -17.37 -13.87 11.30
CA HIS A 411 -17.10 -12.75 10.41
C HIS A 411 -17.10 -11.42 11.16
N VAL A 412 -16.53 -10.39 10.55
CA VAL A 412 -16.69 -8.97 10.95
C VAL A 412 -17.19 -8.13 9.78
N ARG A 413 -17.77 -6.95 10.07
CA ARG A 413 -18.25 -6.00 9.06
C ARG A 413 -17.72 -4.60 9.33
N SER A 414 -17.22 -3.92 8.29
CA SER A 414 -16.84 -2.50 8.35
C SER A 414 -18.07 -1.60 8.52
N LEU A 415 -17.85 -0.29 8.72
CA LEU A 415 -18.94 0.70 8.79
C LEU A 415 -19.78 0.75 7.49
N THR A 416 -19.14 0.51 6.35
CA THR A 416 -19.74 0.39 5.02
C THR A 416 -20.39 -0.98 4.76
N LYS A 417 -20.42 -1.86 5.77
CA LYS A 417 -20.97 -3.23 5.73
C LYS A 417 -20.17 -4.26 4.92
N ARG A 418 -18.98 -3.89 4.40
CA ARG A 418 -18.04 -4.86 3.80
C ARG A 418 -17.70 -5.94 4.81
N ARG A 419 -17.70 -7.20 4.39
CA ARG A 419 -17.55 -8.36 5.28
C ARG A 419 -16.18 -9.01 5.14
N ARG A 420 -15.67 -9.52 6.26
CA ARG A 420 -14.49 -10.38 6.32
C ARG A 420 -14.75 -11.60 7.19
N ARG A 421 -14.66 -12.79 6.62
CA ARG A 421 -14.81 -14.09 7.26
C ARG A 421 -13.45 -14.64 7.67
N LEU A 422 -13.34 -15.02 8.93
CA LEU A 422 -12.11 -15.49 9.56
C LEU A 422 -12.47 -16.59 10.55
N ASP A 423 -11.60 -17.58 10.69
CA ASP A 423 -11.76 -18.66 11.68
C ASP A 423 -11.37 -18.14 13.06
N PRO A 424 -12.31 -18.02 14.03
CA PRO A 424 -12.00 -17.56 15.39
C PRO A 424 -11.03 -18.50 16.14
N GLY A 425 -10.91 -19.77 15.74
CA GLY A 425 -9.96 -20.70 16.35
C GLY A 425 -8.49 -20.34 16.10
N GLU A 426 -8.18 -19.58 15.06
CA GLU A 426 -6.83 -19.12 14.77
C GLU A 426 -6.50 -17.82 15.54
N LYS A 427 -5.45 -17.84 16.39
CA LYS A 427 -5.01 -16.64 17.14
C LYS A 427 -4.76 -15.40 16.28
N LYS A 428 -4.35 -15.57 15.02
CA LYS A 428 -4.11 -14.46 14.08
C LYS A 428 -5.40 -13.79 13.59
N SER A 429 -6.53 -14.50 13.60
CA SER A 429 -7.81 -14.02 13.08
C SER A 429 -8.33 -12.81 13.84
N HIS A 430 -8.22 -12.79 15.16
CA HIS A 430 -8.63 -11.64 15.98
C HIS A 430 -7.92 -10.35 15.58
N ARG A 431 -6.61 -10.43 15.33
CA ARG A 431 -5.81 -9.30 14.83
C ARG A 431 -6.24 -8.90 13.43
N GLN A 432 -6.39 -9.87 12.54
CA GLN A 432 -6.82 -9.61 11.16
C GLN A 432 -8.22 -9.00 11.09
N ALA A 433 -9.13 -9.39 12.00
CA ALA A 433 -10.48 -8.87 12.08
C ALA A 433 -10.51 -7.39 12.46
N PHE A 434 -9.78 -7.00 13.52
CA PHE A 434 -9.72 -5.59 13.92
C PHE A 434 -8.99 -4.73 12.88
N ASN A 435 -7.85 -5.22 12.34
CA ASN A 435 -7.13 -4.53 11.26
C ASN A 435 -8.04 -4.33 10.03
N PHE A 436 -8.87 -5.33 9.70
CA PHE A 436 -9.82 -5.23 8.60
C PHE A 436 -10.84 -4.10 8.79
N LEU A 437 -11.33 -3.87 10.01
CA LEU A 437 -12.28 -2.78 10.25
C LEU A 437 -11.70 -1.41 9.87
N ILE A 438 -10.41 -1.21 10.12
CA ILE A 438 -9.68 0.01 9.81
C ILE A 438 -9.32 0.06 8.31
N GLN A 439 -8.64 -0.97 7.80
CA GLN A 439 -8.14 -1.00 6.43
C GLN A 439 -9.24 -1.09 5.38
N GLY A 440 -10.31 -1.84 5.65
CA GLY A 440 -11.46 -1.94 4.77
C GLY A 440 -12.18 -0.60 4.64
N LEU A 441 -12.35 0.11 5.76
CA LEU A 441 -12.92 1.45 5.76
C LEU A 441 -12.01 2.47 5.06
N ALA A 442 -10.69 2.38 5.24
CA ALA A 442 -9.71 3.20 4.50
C ALA A 442 -9.83 3.00 2.99
N ALA A 443 -9.92 1.75 2.55
CA ALA A 443 -10.05 1.42 1.14
C ALA A 443 -11.39 1.91 0.57
N ASP A 444 -12.48 1.80 1.32
CA ASP A 444 -13.79 2.32 0.90
C ASP A 444 -13.79 3.85 0.85
N LEU A 445 -13.12 4.53 1.78
CA LEU A 445 -12.96 5.99 1.78
C LEU A 445 -12.24 6.48 0.53
N ILE A 446 -11.16 5.81 0.13
CA ILE A 446 -10.43 6.13 -1.11
C ILE A 446 -11.34 5.94 -2.34
N ARG A 447 -12.12 4.85 -2.40
CA ARG A 447 -13.08 4.64 -3.51
C ARG A 447 -14.11 5.74 -3.59
N CYS A 448 -14.71 6.13 -2.47
CA CYS A 448 -15.67 7.23 -2.44
C CYS A 448 -15.02 8.55 -2.89
N ALA A 449 -13.79 8.83 -2.44
CA ALA A 449 -13.05 10.02 -2.87
C ALA A 449 -12.81 10.01 -4.38
N CYS A 450 -12.35 8.90 -4.95
CA CYS A 450 -12.15 8.78 -6.39
C CYS A 450 -13.45 8.92 -7.19
N ASN A 451 -14.55 8.32 -6.72
CA ASN A 451 -15.85 8.44 -7.38
C ASN A 451 -16.34 9.89 -7.39
N ASN A 452 -16.11 10.62 -6.30
CA ASN A 452 -16.47 12.04 -6.21
C ASN A 452 -15.52 12.92 -7.05
N LEU A 453 -14.22 12.62 -7.07
CA LEU A 453 -13.25 13.30 -7.94
C LEU A 453 -13.60 13.11 -9.42
N ARG A 454 -14.02 11.91 -9.82
CA ARG A 454 -14.45 11.63 -11.19
C ARG A 454 -15.65 12.49 -11.61
N LYS A 455 -16.57 12.79 -10.70
CA LYS A 455 -17.68 13.72 -10.98
C LYS A 455 -17.16 15.13 -11.25
N ILE A 456 -16.27 15.64 -10.41
CA ILE A 456 -15.60 16.93 -10.63
C ILE A 456 -14.89 16.97 -11.98
N ILE A 457 -14.16 15.90 -12.34
CA ILE A 457 -13.46 15.81 -13.63
C ILE A 457 -14.44 15.97 -14.80
N ASN A 458 -15.61 15.38 -14.71
CA ASN A 458 -16.64 15.48 -15.75
C ASN A 458 -17.37 16.83 -15.75
N GLU A 459 -17.52 17.47 -14.60
CA GLU A 459 -18.12 18.81 -14.46
C GLU A 459 -17.18 19.92 -14.94
N HIS A 460 -15.86 19.71 -14.83
CA HIS A 460 -14.82 20.67 -15.16
C HIS A 460 -13.78 20.11 -16.16
N PRO A 461 -14.19 19.76 -17.40
CA PRO A 461 -13.28 19.20 -18.40
C PRO A 461 -12.13 20.16 -18.74
N GLU A 462 -12.33 21.48 -18.59
CA GLU A 462 -11.32 22.51 -18.83
C GLU A 462 -10.11 22.42 -17.90
N TRP A 463 -10.21 21.75 -16.76
CA TRP A 463 -9.08 21.54 -15.85
C TRP A 463 -8.07 20.52 -16.40
N GLY A 464 -8.47 19.69 -17.36
CA GLY A 464 -7.64 18.58 -17.84
C GLY A 464 -7.24 17.61 -16.72
N LEU A 465 -8.05 17.56 -15.66
CA LEU A 465 -7.81 16.81 -14.43
C LEU A 465 -7.99 15.32 -14.69
N LYS A 466 -7.01 14.51 -14.29
CA LYS A 466 -7.01 13.05 -14.48
C LYS A 466 -6.55 12.35 -13.21
N ILE A 467 -7.21 11.25 -12.87
CA ILE A 467 -6.69 10.30 -11.88
C ILE A 467 -5.72 9.37 -12.62
N ILE A 468 -4.45 9.35 -12.20
CA ILE A 468 -3.40 8.55 -12.86
C ILE A 468 -2.86 7.42 -11.99
N MET A 469 -2.97 7.54 -10.66
CA MET A 469 -2.45 6.52 -9.74
C MET A 469 -3.13 6.59 -8.38
N ILE A 470 -3.28 5.44 -7.72
CA ILE A 470 -3.72 5.34 -6.33
C ILE A 470 -2.69 4.52 -5.54
N ILE A 471 -1.97 5.16 -4.62
CA ILE A 471 -0.97 4.50 -3.77
C ILE A 471 -1.40 4.59 -2.32
N HIS A 472 -1.83 3.46 -1.75
CA HIS A 472 -2.30 3.39 -0.36
C HIS A 472 -3.46 4.37 -0.09
N ASP A 473 -3.19 5.44 0.66
CA ASP A 473 -4.09 6.52 1.05
C ASP A 473 -3.89 7.82 0.22
N GLU A 474 -3.06 7.75 -0.82
CA GLU A 474 -2.74 8.84 -1.73
C GLU A 474 -3.38 8.63 -3.11
N ILE A 475 -3.93 9.72 -3.66
CA ILE A 475 -4.39 9.82 -5.04
C ILE A 475 -3.45 10.77 -5.78
N VAL A 476 -2.83 10.28 -6.87
CA VAL A 476 -1.99 11.09 -7.74
C VAL A 476 -2.83 11.55 -8.93
N LEU A 477 -2.84 12.85 -9.14
CA LEU A 477 -3.61 13.53 -10.19
C LEU A 477 -2.68 14.21 -11.19
N GLU A 478 -3.12 14.34 -12.43
CA GLU A 478 -2.51 15.18 -13.46
C GLU A 478 -3.49 16.32 -13.79
N ILE A 479 -3.04 17.57 -13.88
CA ILE A 479 -3.90 18.74 -14.16
C ILE A 479 -3.19 19.76 -15.06
N ASN A 480 -3.95 20.56 -15.81
CA ASN A 480 -3.39 21.73 -16.50
C ASN A 480 -2.81 22.73 -15.48
N GLU A 481 -1.60 23.23 -15.74
CA GLU A 481 -0.83 24.04 -14.80
C GLU A 481 -1.56 25.32 -14.35
N ASP A 482 -2.28 25.96 -15.27
CA ASP A 482 -3.05 27.18 -15.04
C ASP A 482 -4.34 26.96 -14.21
N MET A 483 -4.74 25.70 -14.02
CA MET A 483 -5.96 25.34 -13.29
C MET A 483 -5.70 24.83 -11.87
N VAL A 484 -4.43 24.64 -11.47
CA VAL A 484 -4.04 24.12 -10.15
C VAL A 484 -4.71 24.89 -9.01
N GLU A 485 -4.55 26.22 -8.98
CA GLU A 485 -5.06 27.06 -7.88
C GLU A 485 -6.59 27.07 -7.82
N LYS A 486 -7.25 26.97 -8.96
CA LYS A 486 -8.72 26.94 -9.04
C LYS A 486 -9.28 25.60 -8.56
N ALA A 487 -8.66 24.48 -8.97
CA ALA A 487 -9.14 23.13 -8.66
C ALA A 487 -8.80 22.69 -7.22
N ARG A 488 -7.69 23.17 -6.66
CA ARG A 488 -7.19 22.81 -5.32
C ARG A 488 -8.28 22.82 -4.23
N PRO A 489 -9.07 23.89 -3.99
CA PRO A 489 -10.09 23.90 -2.95
C PRO A 489 -11.18 22.85 -3.16
N PHE A 490 -11.57 22.57 -4.40
CA PHE A 490 -12.57 21.56 -4.73
C PHE A 490 -12.05 20.14 -4.47
N ILE A 491 -10.79 19.87 -4.83
CA ILE A 491 -10.13 18.59 -4.57
C ILE A 491 -10.05 18.34 -3.05
N VAL A 492 -9.66 19.36 -2.27
CA VAL A 492 -9.63 19.27 -0.80
C VAL A 492 -11.02 18.93 -0.26
N ASP A 493 -12.05 19.69 -0.65
CA ASP A 493 -13.40 19.48 -0.15
C ASP A 493 -13.92 18.07 -0.48
N VAL A 494 -13.73 17.62 -1.71
CA VAL A 494 -14.18 16.28 -2.13
C VAL A 494 -13.50 15.17 -1.36
N MET A 495 -12.20 15.28 -1.10
CA MET A 495 -11.51 14.25 -0.33
C MET A 495 -11.86 14.32 1.16
N GLU A 496 -11.89 15.50 1.77
CA GLU A 496 -12.24 15.61 3.18
C GLU A 496 -13.69 15.17 3.48
N ASN A 497 -14.60 15.35 2.51
CA ASN A 497 -16.02 14.99 2.60
C ASN A 497 -16.39 13.70 1.84
N ALA A 498 -15.40 12.89 1.44
CA ALA A 498 -15.66 11.67 0.66
C ALA A 498 -16.66 10.71 1.33
N MET A 499 -16.73 10.71 2.67
CA MET A 499 -17.76 10.02 3.45
C MET A 499 -18.36 10.97 4.49
N PRO A 500 -19.41 11.75 4.14
CA PRO A 500 -19.90 12.85 4.97
C PRO A 500 -20.55 12.39 6.30
N LYS A 501 -20.86 11.09 6.44
CA LYS A 501 -21.45 10.51 7.66
C LYS A 501 -20.41 10.09 8.71
N LEU A 502 -19.12 10.28 8.45
CA LEU A 502 -18.09 9.99 9.45
C LEU A 502 -18.13 11.04 10.59
N PRO A 503 -17.94 10.62 11.86
CA PRO A 503 -18.04 11.53 13.01
C PRO A 503 -16.82 12.45 13.19
N LEU A 504 -15.82 12.31 12.32
CA LEU A 504 -14.60 13.10 12.28
C LEU A 504 -14.31 13.46 10.83
N LYS A 505 -14.06 14.75 10.57
CA LYS A 505 -13.64 15.23 9.25
C LYS A 505 -12.27 14.63 8.91
N MET A 506 -12.11 14.14 7.69
CA MET A 506 -10.80 13.74 7.19
C MET A 506 -9.96 15.00 6.89
N SER A 507 -8.66 14.85 6.80
CA SER A 507 -7.76 15.95 6.47
C SER A 507 -6.79 15.48 5.39
N VAL A 508 -6.54 16.34 4.41
CA VAL A 508 -5.67 16.02 3.28
C VAL A 508 -4.49 16.98 3.17
N GLU A 509 -3.40 16.48 2.60
CA GLU A 509 -2.26 17.25 2.13
C GLU A 509 -2.27 17.25 0.61
N ILE A 510 -1.97 18.40 -0.02
CA ILE A 510 -1.78 18.49 -1.46
C ILE A 510 -0.39 19.07 -1.74
N GLY A 511 0.50 18.22 -2.24
CA GLY A 511 1.72 18.65 -2.89
C GLY A 511 1.54 18.78 -4.40
N VAL A 512 2.29 19.69 -5.02
CA VAL A 512 2.20 20.00 -6.45
C VAL A 512 3.61 20.02 -7.02
N GLY A 513 3.82 19.37 -8.16
CA GLY A 513 5.15 19.24 -8.74
C GLY A 513 5.13 18.93 -10.23
N SER A 514 6.28 19.11 -10.88
CA SER A 514 6.51 18.65 -12.25
C SER A 514 6.88 17.17 -12.32
N THR A 515 7.36 16.60 -11.22
CA THR A 515 7.61 15.16 -11.04
C THR A 515 6.87 14.63 -9.81
N TYR A 516 6.64 13.32 -9.76
CA TYR A 516 6.01 12.69 -8.62
C TYR A 516 6.86 12.85 -7.35
N SER A 517 8.19 12.90 -7.49
CA SER A 517 9.10 13.26 -6.38
C SER A 517 8.80 14.66 -5.84
N SER A 518 8.78 15.69 -6.70
CA SER A 518 8.54 17.08 -6.27
C SER A 518 7.12 17.36 -5.76
N ALA A 519 6.14 16.54 -6.16
CA ALA A 519 4.76 16.65 -5.68
C ALA A 519 4.54 15.97 -4.33
N LYS A 520 5.48 15.13 -3.87
CA LYS A 520 5.39 14.35 -2.63
C LYS A 520 6.20 15.01 -1.51
#